data_AF-A0A5J5EXA2-F1
#
_entry.id   AF-A0A5J5EXA2-F1
#
_cell.length_a   1.000
_cell.length_b   1.000
_cell.length_c   1.000
_cell.angle_alpha   90.00
_cell.angle_beta   90.00
_cell.angle_gamma   90.00
#
_symmetry.space_group_name_H-M   'P 1'
#
loop_
_entity.id
_entity.type
_entity.pdbx_description
1 polymer ?
#
loop_
_entity_poly.entity_id
_entity_poly.type
_entity_poly.pdbx_seq_one_letter_code
_entity_poly.pdbx_strand_id
1 'polypeptide(L)' 'MKPITLLLALPATVTAGPLAYAACQGGCAAVVMACYGAAGYTWGATLGVAAPATVLACNAAYATCQATCATICLFAPTP' A
#
# COMPACT_ATOMS: atom_id res chain seq x y z
N MET A 1 -19.33 -53.26 -9.71
CA MET A 1 -18.10 -52.44 -9.69
C MET A 1 -18.52 -50.98 -9.73
N LYS A 2 -18.31 -50.20 -8.65
CA LYS A 2 -18.77 -48.81 -8.53
C LYS A 2 -17.62 -47.89 -9.00
N PRO A 3 -17.82 -46.93 -9.90
CA PRO A 3 -16.75 -46.06 -10.36
C PRO A 3 -16.34 -45.12 -9.22
N ILE A 4 -15.04 -45.10 -8.91
CA ILE A 4 -14.44 -44.12 -8.02
C ILE A 4 -14.17 -42.88 -8.87
N THR A 5 -14.92 -41.80 -8.63
CA THR A 5 -14.69 -40.50 -9.26
C THR A 5 -13.52 -39.81 -8.57
N LEU A 6 -12.39 -39.68 -9.26
CA LEU A 6 -11.22 -38.94 -8.77
C LEU A 6 -11.46 -37.43 -8.95
N LEU A 7 -11.65 -36.70 -7.84
CA LEU A 7 -11.76 -35.25 -7.83
C LEU A 7 -10.35 -34.64 -7.83
N LEU A 8 -9.94 -34.04 -8.95
CA LEU A 8 -8.66 -33.36 -9.07
C LEU A 8 -8.76 -31.96 -8.43
N ALA A 9 -8.18 -31.79 -7.24
CA ALA A 9 -8.05 -30.47 -6.61
C ALA A 9 -6.87 -29.72 -7.26
N LEU A 10 -7.16 -28.69 -8.06
CA LEU A 10 -6.13 -27.76 -8.52
C LEU A 10 -5.74 -26.83 -7.37
N PRO A 11 -4.44 -26.67 -7.04
CA PRO A 11 -4.03 -25.64 -6.09
C PRO A 11 -4.29 -24.26 -6.69
N ALA A 12 -5.11 -23.45 -6.01
CA ALA A 12 -5.29 -22.05 -6.36
C ALA A 12 -4.07 -21.26 -5.86
N THR A 13 -3.34 -20.60 -6.77
CA THR A 13 -2.29 -19.65 -6.40
C THR A 13 -2.96 -18.35 -5.93
N VAL A 14 -2.92 -18.07 -4.63
CA VAL A 14 -3.43 -16.79 -4.07
C VAL A 14 -2.31 -15.75 -4.15
N THR A 15 -2.47 -14.75 -5.03
CA THR A 15 -1.56 -13.60 -5.07
C THR A 15 -1.97 -12.60 -3.99
N ALA A 16 -1.51 -12.82 -2.77
CA ALA A 16 -1.77 -11.91 -1.65
C ALA A 16 -1.02 -10.57 -1.79
N GLY A 17 0.05 -10.52 -2.59
CA GLY A 17 0.93 -9.36 -2.74
C GLY A 17 0.23 -8.08 -3.20
N PRO A 18 -0.49 -8.07 -4.35
CA PRO A 18 -1.16 -6.87 -4.86
C PRO A 18 -2.26 -6.33 -3.92
N LEU A 19 -3.02 -7.22 -3.27
CA LEU A 19 -4.04 -6.81 -2.30
C LEU A 19 -3.40 -6.26 -1.02
N ALA A 20 -2.34 -6.90 -0.52
CA ALA A 20 -1.58 -6.39 0.62
C ALA A 20 -0.95 -5.02 0.30
N TYR A 21 -0.43 -4.84 -0.92
CA TYR A 21 0.09 -3.56 -1.38
C TYR A 21 -0.99 -2.49 -1.38
N ALA A 22 -2.17 -2.77 -1.95
CA ALA A 22 -3.29 -1.83 -1.97
C ALA A 22 -3.73 -1.42 -0.55
N ALA A 23 -3.83 -2.37 0.37
CA ALA A 23 -4.16 -2.08 1.77
C ALA A 23 -3.08 -1.22 2.45
N CYS A 24 -1.80 -1.55 2.25
CA CYS A 24 -0.66 -0.80 2.79
C CYS A 24 -0.62 0.63 2.24
N GLN A 25 -0.81 0.80 0.92
CA GLN A 25 -0.92 2.11 0.28
C GLN A 25 -2.07 2.94 0.87
N GLY A 26 -3.23 2.32 1.08
CA GLY A 26 -4.38 2.97 1.71
C GLY A 26 -4.04 3.47 3.12
N GLY A 27 -3.32 2.67 3.90
CA GLY A 27 -2.83 3.07 5.22
C GLY A 27 -1.87 4.26 5.16
N CYS A 28 -0.87 4.23 4.27
CA CYS A 28 0.05 5.35 4.07
C CYS A 28 -0.71 6.64 3.67
N ALA A 29 -1.72 6.52 2.81
CA ALA A 29 -2.56 7.64 2.39
C ALA A 29 -3.37 8.23 3.56
N ALA A 30 -3.93 7.37 4.42
CA ALA A 30 -4.63 7.82 5.63
C ALA A 30 -3.70 8.59 6.59
N VAL A 31 -2.46 8.13 6.77
CA VAL A 31 -1.46 8.79 7.64
C VAL A 31 -1.05 10.16 7.08
N VAL A 32 -0.77 10.27 5.78
CA VAL A 32 -0.39 11.57 5.21
C VAL A 32 -1.55 12.57 5.25
N MET A 33 -2.78 12.12 5.03
CA MET A 33 -3.99 12.93 5.23
C MET A 33 -4.07 13.47 6.66
N ALA A 34 -3.84 12.63 7.67
CA ALA A 34 -3.83 13.05 9.06
C ALA A 34 -2.69 14.03 9.39
N CYS A 35 -1.49 13.80 8.83
CA CYS A 35 -0.32 14.68 9.00
C CYS A 35 -0.59 16.09 8.44
N TYR A 36 -1.16 16.15 7.24
CA TYR A 36 -1.59 17.40 6.61
C TYR A 36 -2.69 18.09 7.43
N GLY A 37 -3.70 17.33 7.87
CA GLY A 37 -4.79 17.85 8.69
C GLY A 37 -4.30 18.43 10.01
N ALA A 38 -3.36 17.77 10.68
CA ALA A 38 -2.72 18.29 11.90
C ALA A 38 -1.92 19.58 11.65
N ALA A 39 -1.35 19.73 10.45
CA ALA A 39 -0.66 20.94 10.02
C ALA A 39 -1.61 22.03 9.47
N GLY A 40 -2.93 21.77 9.39
CA GLY A 40 -3.92 22.72 8.88
C GLY A 40 -3.98 22.82 7.34
N TYR A 41 -3.47 21.82 6.63
CA TYR A 41 -3.46 21.77 5.16
C TYR A 41 -4.35 20.66 4.61
N THR A 42 -4.85 20.86 3.39
CA THR A 42 -5.51 19.81 2.61
C THR A 42 -4.47 19.07 1.77
N TRP A 43 -4.42 17.74 1.88
CA TRP A 43 -3.50 16.92 1.09
C TRP A 43 -3.75 17.08 -0.41
N GLY A 44 -2.67 17.13 -1.19
CA GLY A 44 -2.72 17.31 -2.65
C GLY A 44 -3.05 18.75 -3.11
N ALA A 45 -3.45 19.66 -2.22
CA ALA A 45 -3.76 21.04 -2.58
C ALA A 45 -2.52 21.94 -2.73
N THR A 46 -1.39 21.56 -2.12
CA THR A 46 -0.11 22.29 -2.17
C THR A 46 0.94 21.46 -2.90
N LEU A 47 1.49 22.01 -3.98
CA LEU A 47 2.52 21.37 -4.82
C LEU A 47 3.75 22.29 -4.96
N GLY A 48 4.94 21.69 -5.04
CA GLY A 48 6.18 22.37 -5.44
C GLY A 48 6.93 23.10 -4.33
N VAL A 49 7.88 23.96 -4.73
CA VAL A 49 8.89 24.61 -3.86
C VAL A 49 8.27 25.58 -2.84
N ALA A 50 7.04 26.04 -3.09
CA ALA A 50 6.30 26.90 -2.16
C ALA A 50 5.59 26.14 -1.03
N ALA A 51 5.69 24.81 -1.00
CA ALA A 51 5.05 24.01 0.04
C ALA A 51 5.72 24.27 1.42
N PRO A 52 4.93 24.38 2.51
CA PRO A 52 5.44 24.51 3.87
C PRO A 52 6.37 23.35 4.25
N ALA A 53 7.34 23.61 5.13
CA ALA A 53 8.28 22.57 5.58
C ALA A 53 7.57 21.34 6.18
N THR A 54 6.47 21.55 6.91
CA THR A 54 5.64 20.46 7.48
C THR A 54 5.00 19.60 6.39
N VAL A 55 4.51 20.22 5.32
CA VAL A 55 3.93 19.57 4.13
C VAL A 55 4.99 18.74 3.40
N LEU A 56 6.20 19.28 3.22
CA LEU A 56 7.32 18.51 2.66
C LEU A 56 7.67 17.29 3.52
N ALA A 57 7.71 17.45 4.85
CA ALA A 57 8.00 16.36 5.77
C ALA A 57 6.93 15.26 5.72
N CYS A 58 5.63 15.63 5.73
CA CYS A 58 4.53 14.67 5.58
C CYS A 58 4.66 13.88 4.26
N ASN A 59 4.99 14.55 3.15
CA ASN A 59 5.17 13.89 1.85
C ASN A 59 6.41 12.99 1.79
N ALA A 60 7.52 13.41 2.40
CA ALA A 60 8.71 12.57 2.47
C ALA A 60 8.43 11.28 3.23
N ALA A 61 7.74 11.36 4.37
CA ALA A 61 7.30 10.19 5.13
C ALA A 61 6.33 9.30 4.33
N TYR A 62 5.39 9.90 3.61
CA TYR A 62 4.48 9.19 2.71
C TYR A 62 5.24 8.43 1.61
N ALA A 63 6.21 9.06 0.96
CA ALA A 63 7.02 8.44 -0.08
C ALA A 63 7.82 7.24 0.45
N THR A 64 8.42 7.36 1.63
CA THR A 64 9.11 6.24 2.30
C THR A 64 8.14 5.10 2.64
N CYS A 65 6.95 5.42 3.14
CA CYS A 65 5.90 4.45 3.45
C CYS A 65 5.50 3.67 2.18
N GLN A 66 5.25 4.38 1.08
CA GLN A 66 4.88 3.75 -0.19
C GLN A 66 5.98 2.89 -0.80
N ALA A 67 7.23 3.37 -0.77
CA ALA A 67 8.37 2.57 -1.23
C ALA A 67 8.50 1.27 -0.44
N THR A 68 8.32 1.34 0.89
CA THR A 68 8.37 0.16 1.77
C THR A 68 7.22 -0.80 1.48
N CYS A 69 5.99 -0.30 1.32
CA CYS A 69 4.84 -1.12 0.92
C CYS A 69 5.10 -1.85 -0.40
N ALA A 70 5.67 -1.17 -1.40
CA ALA A 70 5.99 -1.78 -2.68
C ALA A 70 7.05 -2.88 -2.53
N THR A 71 8.12 -2.60 -1.78
CA THR A 71 9.18 -3.59 -1.50
C THR A 71 8.62 -4.84 -0.84
N ILE A 72 7.85 -4.70 0.23
CA ILE A 72 7.41 -5.85 1.04
C ILE A 72 6.24 -6.59 0.40
N CYS A 73 5.31 -5.88 -0.26
CA CYS A 73 4.08 -6.50 -0.76
C CYS A 73 4.14 -6.89 -2.24
N LEU A 74 5.03 -6.30 -3.06
CA LEU A 74 5.14 -6.64 -4.49
C LEU A 74 6.44 -7.37 -4.84
N PHE A 75 7.55 -7.00 -4.22
CA PHE A 75 8.88 -7.45 -4.66
C PHE A 75 9.52 -8.48 -3.73
N ALA A 76 9.11 -8.52 -2.46
CA ALA A 76 9.62 -9.53 -1.53
C ALA A 76 9.10 -10.92 -1.94
N PRO A 77 9.93 -11.97 -1.86
CA PRO A 77 9.48 -13.33 -2.09
C PRO A 77 8.38 -13.71 -1.10
N THR A 78 7.21 -14.08 -1.61
CA THR A 78 6.17 -14.72 -0.77
C THR A 78 6.53 -16.19 -0.55
N PRO A 79 6.42 -16.72 0.68
CA PRO A 79 6.59 -18.15 0.92
C PRO A 79 5.53 -19.00 0.21
#